data_AF-A0A8T5KRJ5-F1
#
_entry.id   AF-A0A8T5KRJ5-F1
#
_cell.length_a   1.000
_cell.length_b   1.000
_cell.length_c   1.000
_cell.angle_alpha   90.00
_cell.angle_beta   90.00
_cell.angle_gamma   90.00
#
_symmetry.space_group_name_H-M   'P 1'
#
loop_
_entity.id
_entity.type
_entity.pdbx_description
1 polymer ?
#
loop_
_entity_poly.entity_id
_entity_poly.type
_entity_poly.pdbx_seq_one_letter_code
_entity_poly.pdbx_strand_id
1 'polypeptide(L)'
;MDETEESLKHETNKWLYKLEREIPLIFLTGSFDKQLTEDSITNIKAYLSDCKYFQEQSDWIRAFESIVYAWGIYETLVRLNAIDIKDETQPTTMIRQPSVQQPISQLPPGQPPRKGPDAAGV
;
A
#
# COMPACT_ATOMS: atom_id res chain seq x y z
N MET A 1 29.94 0.75 -26.06
CA MET A 1 28.91 0.05 -25.27
C MET A 1 27.61 0.15 -26.03
N ASP A 2 26.74 -0.85 -25.90
CA ASP A 2 25.41 -0.82 -26.53
C ASP A 2 24.52 0.19 -25.79
N GLU A 3 23.96 1.15 -26.51
CA GLU A 3 23.05 2.18 -25.98
C GLU A 3 21.85 1.56 -25.23
N THR A 4 21.41 0.38 -25.68
CA THR A 4 20.32 -0.37 -25.03
C THR A 4 20.75 -0.89 -23.67
N GLU A 5 21.95 -1.48 -23.57
CA GLU A 5 22.48 -1.99 -22.30
C GLU A 5 22.68 -0.86 -21.28
N GLU A 6 23.22 0.28 -21.71
CA GLU A 6 23.37 1.46 -20.85
C GLU A 6 22.03 1.98 -20.34
N SER A 7 21.01 2.00 -21.19
CA SER A 7 19.65 2.41 -20.82
C SER A 7 19.03 1.44 -19.80
N LEU A 8 19.15 0.12 -20.02
CA LEU A 8 18.67 -0.89 -19.08
C LEU A 8 19.37 -0.77 -17.74
N LYS A 9 20.70 -0.59 -17.74
CA LYS A 9 21.48 -0.38 -16.53
C LYS A 9 21.02 0.88 -15.78
N HIS A 10 20.81 1.99 -16.48
CA HIS A 10 20.36 3.24 -15.88
C HIS A 10 18.99 3.09 -15.21
N GLU A 11 17.99 2.62 -15.96
CA GLU A 11 16.64 2.47 -15.44
C GLU A 11 16.55 1.42 -14.34
N THR A 12 17.25 0.27 -14.48
CA THR A 12 17.28 -0.76 -13.43
C THR A 12 17.79 -0.20 -12.11
N ASN A 13 18.93 0.50 -12.12
CA ASN A 13 19.52 1.06 -10.89
C ASN A 13 18.61 2.13 -10.25
N LYS A 14 18.02 3.00 -11.07
CA LYS A 14 17.10 4.04 -10.62
C LYS A 14 15.87 3.44 -9.93
N TRP A 15 15.25 2.42 -10.51
CA TRP A 15 14.05 1.81 -9.96
C TRP A 15 14.33 0.89 -8.78
N LEU A 16 15.46 0.19 -8.78
CA LEU A 16 15.96 -0.56 -7.64
C LEU A 16 16.13 0.34 -6.43
N TYR A 17 16.91 1.42 -6.57
CA TYR A 17 17.18 2.37 -5.51
C TYR A 17 15.90 2.95 -4.89
N LYS A 18 14.92 3.31 -5.72
CA LYS A 18 13.64 3.82 -5.23
C LYS A 18 12.90 2.77 -4.39
N LEU A 19 12.73 1.55 -4.92
CA LEU A 19 11.95 0.52 -4.24
C LEU A 19 12.59 0.07 -2.93
N GLU A 20 13.92 0.00 -2.88
CA GLU A 20 14.65 -0.31 -1.64
C GLU A 20 14.37 0.69 -0.51
N ARG A 21 14.06 1.95 -0.84
CA ARG A 21 13.70 2.97 0.14
C ARG A 21 12.25 2.89 0.58
N GLU A 22 11.37 2.44 -0.30
CA GLU A 22 9.94 2.29 -0.01
C GLU A 22 9.65 1.07 0.87
N ILE A 23 10.31 -0.06 0.62
CA ILE A 23 10.03 -1.34 1.29
C ILE A 23 10.05 -1.27 2.83
N PRO A 24 11.04 -0.61 3.48
CA PRO A 24 11.05 -0.47 4.95
C PRO A 24 9.90 0.37 5.51
N LEU A 25 9.27 1.20 4.68
CA LEU A 25 8.21 2.13 5.07
C LEU A 25 6.81 1.51 4.93
N ILE A 26 6.70 0.35 4.27
CA ILE A 26 5.44 -0.36 4.06
C ILE A 26 4.80 -0.75 5.39
N PHE A 27 3.50 -0.50 5.51
CA PHE A 27 2.65 -1.08 6.54
C PHE A 27 1.35 -1.64 5.94
N LEU A 28 0.78 -2.65 6.61
CA LEU A 28 -0.49 -3.25 6.22
C LEU A 28 -1.64 -2.36 6.67
N THR A 29 -2.60 -2.12 5.78
CA THR A 29 -3.80 -1.32 6.12
C THR A 29 -4.87 -2.14 6.84
N GLY A 30 -4.88 -3.46 6.63
CA GLY A 30 -5.93 -4.37 7.08
C GLY A 30 -7.13 -4.51 6.13
N SER A 31 -7.08 -3.92 4.93
CA SER A 31 -8.19 -3.97 3.95
C SER A 31 -8.28 -5.29 3.17
N PHE A 32 -7.26 -6.13 3.23
CA PHE A 32 -7.12 -7.40 2.50
C PHE A 32 -6.69 -8.54 3.43
N ASP A 33 -6.72 -9.77 2.91
CA ASP A 33 -6.17 -10.92 3.60
C ASP A 33 -4.70 -10.67 3.98
N LYS A 34 -4.41 -10.83 5.27
CA LYS A 34 -3.11 -10.51 5.84
C LYS A 34 -2.01 -11.40 5.25
N GLN A 35 -2.25 -12.71 5.20
CA GLN A 35 -1.23 -13.66 4.77
C GLN A 35 -0.91 -13.45 3.29
N LEU A 36 -1.94 -13.29 2.45
CA LEU A 36 -1.76 -13.02 1.02
C LEU A 36 -0.97 -11.72 0.77
N THR A 37 -1.23 -10.69 1.58
CA THR A 37 -0.51 -9.42 1.48
C THR A 37 0.96 -9.57 1.92
N GLU A 38 1.22 -10.28 3.01
CA GLU A 38 2.59 -10.58 3.49
C GLU A 38 3.38 -11.45 2.50
N ASP A 39 2.73 -12.44 1.88
CA ASP A 39 3.33 -13.28 0.82
C ASP A 39 3.65 -12.43 -0.42
N SER A 40 2.77 -11.49 -0.77
CA SER A 40 3.02 -10.55 -1.88
C SER A 40 4.21 -9.62 -1.60
N ILE A 41 4.35 -9.13 -0.35
CA ILE A 41 5.52 -8.37 0.09
C ILE A 41 6.79 -9.23 0.04
N THR A 42 6.69 -10.51 0.40
CA THR A 42 7.80 -11.46 0.30
C THR A 42 8.24 -11.65 -1.14
N ASN A 43 7.29 -11.75 -2.08
CA ASN A 43 7.59 -11.81 -3.51
C ASN A 43 8.32 -10.55 -3.99
N ILE A 44 7.88 -9.35 -3.59
CA ILE A 44 8.58 -8.10 -3.95
C ILE A 44 10.05 -8.16 -3.51
N LYS A 45 10.33 -8.63 -2.29
CA LYS A 45 11.69 -8.79 -1.77
C LYS A 45 12.49 -9.85 -2.53
N ALA A 46 11.86 -10.94 -2.94
CA ALA A 46 12.49 -11.96 -3.76
C ALA A 46 12.94 -11.38 -5.12
N TYR A 47 12.06 -10.66 -5.82
CA TYR A 47 12.42 -10.03 -7.09
C TYR A 47 13.47 -8.90 -6.95
N LEU A 48 13.52 -8.19 -5.83
CA LEU A 48 14.63 -7.29 -5.51
C LEU A 48 15.97 -8.04 -5.38
N SER A 49 15.96 -9.20 -4.72
CA SER A 49 17.14 -10.07 -4.63
C SER A 49 17.56 -10.59 -6.00
N ASP A 50 16.61 -11.04 -6.82
CA ASP A 50 16.87 -11.51 -8.19
C ASP A 50 17.43 -10.39 -9.07
N CYS A 51 16.88 -9.18 -8.97
CA CYS A 51 17.40 -8.01 -9.66
C CYS A 51 18.89 -7.82 -9.36
N LYS A 52 19.27 -7.77 -8.08
CA LYS A 52 20.68 -7.61 -7.67
C LYS A 52 21.57 -8.75 -8.16
N TYR A 53 21.09 -9.99 -8.06
CA TYR A 53 21.81 -11.15 -8.58
C TYR A 53 22.09 -11.00 -10.09
N PHE A 54 21.10 -10.62 -10.90
CA PHE A 54 21.29 -10.44 -12.33
C PHE A 54 22.18 -9.23 -12.66
N GLN A 55 22.17 -8.17 -11.85
CA GLN A 55 23.12 -7.06 -11.98
C GLN A 55 24.58 -7.53 -11.78
N GLU A 56 24.84 -8.37 -10.77
CA GLU A 56 26.16 -8.96 -10.53
C GLU A 56 26.64 -9.81 -11.71
N GLN A 57 25.71 -10.49 -12.39
CA GLN A 57 26.01 -11.26 -13.61
C GLN A 57 26.07 -10.42 -14.89
N SER A 58 25.85 -9.10 -14.81
CA SER A 58 25.68 -8.20 -15.96
C SER A 58 24.55 -8.61 -16.93
N ASP A 59 23.55 -9.35 -16.44
CA ASP A 59 22.33 -9.72 -17.19
C ASP A 59 21.27 -8.62 -17.01
N TRP A 60 21.46 -7.51 -17.73
CA TRP A 60 20.63 -6.32 -17.58
C TRP A 60 19.19 -6.49 -18.07
N ILE A 61 18.92 -7.48 -18.94
CA ILE A 61 17.56 -7.80 -19.39
C ILE A 61 16.79 -8.41 -18.22
N ARG A 62 17.34 -9.45 -17.58
CA ARG A 62 16.67 -10.09 -16.43
C ARG A 62 16.65 -9.21 -15.19
N ALA A 63 17.70 -8.41 -14.97
CA ALA A 63 17.68 -7.44 -13.88
C ALA A 63 16.54 -6.43 -14.04
N PHE A 64 16.36 -5.90 -15.27
CA PHE A 64 15.26 -4.98 -15.59
C PHE A 64 13.89 -5.65 -15.46
N GLU A 65 13.74 -6.88 -15.95
CA GLU A 65 12.49 -7.65 -15.81
C GLU A 65 12.12 -7.85 -14.33
N SER A 66 13.06 -8.28 -13.49
CA SER A 66 12.84 -8.50 -12.07
C SER A 66 12.40 -7.23 -11.35
N ILE A 67 13.04 -6.08 -11.61
CA ILE A 67 12.65 -4.84 -10.94
C ILE A 67 11.29 -4.32 -11.42
N VAL A 68 10.95 -4.49 -12.70
CA VAL A 68 9.62 -4.15 -13.23
C VAL A 68 8.54 -5.01 -12.57
N TYR A 69 8.79 -6.31 -12.41
CA TYR A 69 7.84 -7.21 -11.75
C TYR A 69 7.63 -6.86 -10.27
N ALA A 70 8.72 -6.56 -9.55
CA ALA A 70 8.67 -6.10 -8.16
C ALA A 70 7.81 -4.83 -8.00
N TRP A 71 8.02 -3.82 -8.86
CA TRP A 71 7.21 -2.60 -8.89
C TRP A 71 5.74 -2.88 -9.24
N GLY A 72 5.48 -3.79 -10.17
CA GLY A 72 4.13 -4.17 -10.56
C GLY A 72 3.30 -4.70 -9.38
N ILE A 73 3.89 -5.59 -8.56
CA ILE A 73 3.23 -6.07 -7.34
C ILE A 73 3.05 -4.92 -6.35
N TYR A 74 4.11 -4.16 -6.08
CA TYR A 74 4.09 -3.06 -5.11
C TYR A 74 2.99 -2.03 -5.41
N GLU A 75 2.94 -1.51 -6.64
CA GLU A 75 1.95 -0.54 -7.08
C GLU A 75 0.52 -1.11 -7.00
N THR A 76 0.37 -2.39 -7.32
CA THR A 76 -0.93 -3.06 -7.23
C THR A 76 -1.41 -3.10 -5.78
N LEU A 77 -0.55 -3.48 -4.84
CA LEU A 77 -0.91 -3.52 -3.42
C LEU A 77 -1.26 -2.13 -2.87
N VAL A 78 -0.52 -1.08 -3.27
CA VAL A 78 -0.82 0.31 -2.89
C VAL A 78 -2.17 0.74 -3.46
N ARG A 79 -2.43 0.51 -4.76
CA ARG A 79 -3.69 0.91 -5.42
C ARG A 79 -4.92 0.18 -4.91
N LEU A 80 -4.73 -1.07 -4.47
CA LEU A 80 -5.78 -1.84 -3.81
C LEU A 80 -5.95 -1.45 -2.33
N ASN A 81 -5.14 -0.53 -1.81
CA ASN A 81 -5.12 -0.18 -0.39
C ASN A 81 -4.84 -1.40 0.51
N ALA A 82 -4.09 -2.40 0.02
CA ALA A 82 -3.64 -3.53 0.84
C ALA A 82 -2.45 -3.14 1.73
N ILE A 83 -1.59 -2.27 1.19
CA ILE A 83 -0.46 -1.65 1.88
C ILE A 83 -0.51 -0.12 1.73
N ASP A 84 0.18 0.57 2.62
CA ASP A 84 0.42 2.01 2.55
C ASP A 84 1.85 2.31 3.07
N ILE A 85 2.34 3.52 2.84
CA ILE A 85 3.74 3.92 3.07
C ILE A 85 3.78 4.93 4.21
N LYS A 86 4.63 4.69 5.22
CA LYS A 86 4.84 5.67 6.29
C LYS A 86 5.48 6.93 5.72
N ASP A 87 4.76 8.03 5.80
CA ASP A 87 5.26 9.34 5.42
C ASP A 87 6.21 9.86 6.52
N GLU A 88 7.52 9.88 6.26
CA GLU A 88 8.51 10.45 7.20
C GLU A 88 8.31 11.96 7.42
N THR A 89 7.47 12.61 6.63
CA THR A 89 7.21 14.07 6.69
C THR A 89 5.98 14.48 7.49
N GLN A 90 5.20 13.54 8.02
CA GLN A 90 4.05 13.89 8.87
C GLN A 90 4.43 13.88 10.35
N PRO A 91 4.46 15.04 11.05
CA PRO A 91 4.53 15.02 12.51
C PRO A 91 3.30 14.30 13.03
N THR A 92 3.52 13.27 13.86
CA THR A 92 2.50 12.52 14.62
C THR A 92 1.43 13.45 15.16
N THR A 93 0.36 13.65 14.40
CA THR A 93 -0.74 14.53 14.78
C THR A 93 -1.97 13.68 15.01
N MET A 94 -2.22 13.50 16.31
CA MET A 94 -3.51 13.29 16.94
C MET A 94 -4.18 11.92 16.69
N ILE A 95 -4.06 11.10 17.74
CA ILE A 95 -5.09 10.17 18.21
C ILE A 95 -6.47 10.72 17.81
N ARG A 96 -7.19 10.03 16.92
CA ARG A 96 -8.64 10.23 16.79
C ARG A 96 -9.23 9.97 18.17
N GLN A 97 -9.63 11.04 18.87
CA GLN A 97 -10.47 10.91 20.05
C GLN A 97 -11.68 10.06 19.67
N PRO A 98 -12.11 9.09 20.50
CA PRO A 98 -13.42 8.50 20.30
C PRO A 98 -14.43 9.63 20.37
N SER A 99 -15.23 9.76 19.31
CA SER A 99 -16.28 10.76 19.21
C SER A 99 -17.18 10.66 20.44
N VAL A 100 -17.05 11.63 21.34
CA VAL A 100 -17.99 11.83 22.46
C VAL A 100 -19.35 12.07 21.83
N GLN A 101 -20.28 11.13 22.01
CA GLN A 101 -21.69 11.36 21.69
C GLN A 101 -22.14 12.60 22.46
N GLN A 102 -22.51 13.65 21.72
CA GLN A 102 -23.10 14.81 22.36
C GLN A 102 -24.45 14.41 22.98
N PRO A 103 -24.78 14.91 24.18
CA PRO A 103 -26.08 14.66 24.78
C PRO A 103 -27.16 15.26 23.88
N ILE A 104 -28.21 14.47 23.62
CA ILE A 104 -29.39 14.88 22.86
C ILE A 104 -29.98 16.12 23.55
N SER A 105 -29.89 17.27 22.91
CA SER A 105 -30.57 18.48 23.35
C SER A 105 -31.17 19.20 22.16
N GLN A 106 -32.50 19.14 22.14
CA GLN A 106 -33.48 19.96 21.43
C GLN A 106 -33.75 19.60 19.96
N LEU A 107 -34.82 18.82 19.77
CA LEU A 107 -35.56 18.74 18.51
C LEU A 107 -36.13 20.12 18.14
N PRO A 108 -36.07 20.55 16.88
CA PRO A 108 -36.83 21.71 16.42
C PRO A 108 -38.34 21.43 16.53
N PRO A 109 -39.17 22.40 16.95
CA PRO A 109 -40.60 22.20 17.10
C PRO A 109 -41.26 22.03 15.72
N GLY A 110 -42.04 20.96 15.54
CA GLY A 110 -42.97 20.86 14.42
C GLY A 110 -42.97 19.58 13.58
N GLN A 111 -42.23 18.53 13.93
CA GLN A 111 -42.39 17.23 13.27
C GLN A 111 -43.21 16.26 14.14
N PRO A 112 -44.31 15.69 13.64
CA PRO A 112 -44.99 14.61 14.33
C PRO A 112 -44.05 13.39 14.41
N PRO A 113 -44.12 12.60 15.50
CA PRO A 113 -43.23 11.46 15.69
C PRO A 113 -43.43 10.43 14.57
N ARG A 114 -42.33 10.01 13.94
CA ARG A 114 -42.33 8.85 13.05
C ARG A 114 -42.64 7.62 13.91
N LYS A 115 -43.77 6.96 13.63
CA LYS A 115 -44.06 5.63 14.17
C LYS A 115 -42.95 4.68 13.70
N GLY A 116 -42.24 4.06 14.65
CA GLY A 116 -41.35 2.94 14.35
C GLY A 116 -42.15 1.75 13.82
N PRO A 117 -41.51 0.77 13.16
CA PRO A 117 -42.19 -0.42 12.68
C PRO A 117 -42.77 -1.20 13.87
N ASP A 118 -44.06 -1.48 13.81
CA ASP A 118 -44.77 -2.30 14.78
C ASP A 118 -44.09 -3.67 14.89
N ALA A 119 -43.56 -3.97 16.07
CA ALA A 119 -43.29 -5.34 16.49
C ALA A 119 -44.63 -5.96 16.94
N ALA A 120 -45.30 -6.63 16.01
CA ALA A 120 -46.30 -7.66 16.25
C ALA A 120 -45.99 -8.75 15.21
N GLY A 121 -45.60 -9.97 15.55
CA GLY A 121 -46.23 -10.85 16.53
C GLY A 121 -47.16 -11.80 15.79
N VAL A 122 -46.61 -12.91 15.26
CA VAL A 122 -47.22 -14.26 15.15
C VAL A 122 -46.08 -15.27 15.24
#